data_AF-A0A7R7ELZ1-F1
#
_entry.id   AF-A0A7R7ELZ1-F1
#
_cell.length_a   1.000
_cell.length_b   1.000
_cell.length_c   1.000
_cell.angle_alpha   90.00
_cell.angle_beta   90.00
_cell.angle_gamma   90.00
#
_symmetry.space_group_name_H-M   'P 1'
#
loop_
_entity.id
_entity.type
_entity.pdbx_description
1 polymer ?
#
loop_
_entity_poly.entity_id
_entity_poly.type
_entity_poly.pdbx_seq_one_letter_code
_entity_poly.pdbx_strand_id
1 'polypeptide(L)'
;MQNIHSFCAYKIPNVNLAATGRRIRSLRMDANISVEQLQNIFGFNNPTTIYKWESGRCLPDINNMFVLTNLYEVPLESIYVLGDEDEVLSPFYRIMDKHFNKMLYLVKKSRYAYT
;
A
#
# COMPACT_ATOMS: atom_id res chain seq x y z
N MET A 1 13.05 -20.38 -26.68
CA MET A 1 12.65 -20.51 -25.27
C MET A 1 13.68 -19.77 -24.44
N GLN A 2 13.30 -18.72 -23.70
CA GLN A 2 14.25 -17.98 -22.87
C GLN A 2 14.71 -18.88 -21.70
N ASN A 3 16.01 -18.92 -21.47
CA ASN A 3 16.67 -19.78 -20.49
C ASN A 3 16.29 -19.37 -19.06
N ILE A 4 15.63 -20.26 -18.32
CA ILE A 4 15.16 -20.04 -16.95
C ILE A 4 16.29 -19.66 -15.97
N HIS A 5 17.54 -20.01 -16.30
CA HIS A 5 18.72 -19.64 -15.51
C HIS A 5 19.11 -18.16 -15.65
N SER A 6 18.47 -17.39 -16.53
CA SER A 6 18.59 -15.93 -16.59
C SER A 6 17.72 -15.21 -15.57
N PHE A 7 16.76 -15.88 -14.94
CA PHE A 7 15.92 -15.33 -13.87
C PHE A 7 16.58 -15.54 -12.50
N CYS A 8 17.79 -15.04 -12.32
CA CYS A 8 18.33 -14.85 -10.98
C CYS A 8 17.60 -13.66 -10.35
N ALA A 9 17.06 -13.83 -9.14
CA ALA A 9 16.49 -12.76 -8.32
C ALA A 9 17.59 -11.78 -7.85
N TYR A 10 18.29 -11.17 -8.81
CA TYR A 10 19.51 -10.41 -8.60
C TYR A 10 19.29 -9.14 -7.78
N LYS A 11 18.03 -8.72 -7.60
CA LYS A 11 17.68 -7.58 -6.75
C LYS A 11 16.31 -7.79 -6.12
N ILE A 12 16.28 -8.39 -4.93
CA ILE A 12 15.09 -8.34 -4.08
C ILE A 12 14.96 -6.88 -3.63
N PRO A 13 13.84 -6.20 -3.90
CA PRO A 13 13.67 -4.81 -3.51
C PRO A 13 13.80 -4.69 -1.99
N ASN A 14 14.65 -3.76 -1.54
CA ASN A 14 14.84 -3.53 -0.11
C ASN A 14 13.71 -2.66 0.43
N VAL A 15 12.69 -3.27 1.04
CA VAL A 15 11.58 -2.53 1.65
C VAL A 15 12.04 -1.90 2.97
N ASN A 16 11.90 -0.59 3.09
CA ASN A 16 12.13 0.14 4.33
C ASN A 16 10.91 0.00 5.26
N LEU A 17 11.02 -0.85 6.28
CA LEU A 17 9.91 -1.12 7.21
C LEU A 17 9.46 0.14 7.96
N ALA A 18 10.39 0.98 8.41
CA ALA A 18 10.05 2.18 9.18
C ALA A 18 9.31 3.20 8.31
N ALA A 19 9.75 3.40 7.07
CA ALA A 19 9.09 4.29 6.13
C ALA A 19 7.73 3.74 5.67
N THR A 20 7.64 2.43 5.42
CA THR A 20 6.38 1.73 5.11
C THR A 20 5.38 1.86 6.26
N GLY A 21 5.82 1.68 7.50
CA GLY A 21 4.96 1.85 8.68
C GLY A 21 4.41 3.28 8.82
N ARG A 22 5.26 4.29 8.60
CA ARG A 22 4.82 5.70 8.54
C ARG A 22 3.81 5.94 7.40
N ARG A 23 4.01 5.31 6.24
CA ARG A 23 3.08 5.41 5.11
C ARG A 23 1.71 4.82 5.45
N ILE A 24 1.65 3.64 6.06
CA ILE A 24 0.41 3.01 6.53
C ILE A 24 -0.32 3.92 7.52
N ARG A 25 0.41 4.49 8.49
CA ARG A 25 -0.16 5.42 9.46
C ARG A 25 -0.73 6.67 8.80
N SER A 26 0.00 7.26 7.84
CA SER A 26 -0.47 8.41 7.06
C SER A 26 -1.77 8.08 6.33
N LEU A 27 -1.81 6.98 5.57
CA LEU A 27 -3.00 6.56 4.83
C LEU A 27 -4.21 6.39 5.76
N ARG A 28 -4.03 5.77 6.94
CA ARG A 28 -5.09 5.63 7.93
C ARG A 28 -5.60 6.98 8.43
N MET A 29 -4.69 7.90 8.73
CA MET A 29 -5.03 9.25 9.21
C MET A 29 -5.71 10.08 8.12
N ASP A 30 -5.24 10.00 6.88
CA ASP A 30 -5.81 10.68 5.71
C ASP A 30 -7.23 10.18 5.41
N ALA A 31 -7.50 8.89 5.69
CA ALA A 31 -8.84 8.29 5.62
C ALA A 31 -9.73 8.62 6.84
N ASN A 32 -9.22 9.35 7.85
CA ASN A 32 -9.89 9.66 9.10
C ASN A 32 -10.40 8.42 9.87
N ILE A 33 -9.61 7.35 9.84
CA ILE A 33 -9.91 6.06 10.50
C ILE A 33 -9.09 5.93 11.79
N SER A 34 -9.71 5.57 12.90
CA SER A 34 -8.99 5.25 14.15
C SER A 34 -8.34 3.87 14.06
N VAL A 35 -7.33 3.60 14.92
CA VAL A 35 -6.73 2.26 14.99
C VAL A 35 -7.77 1.20 15.37
N GLU A 36 -8.74 1.55 16.22
CA GLU A 36 -9.84 0.67 16.63
C GLU A 36 -10.81 0.37 15.48
N GLN A 37 -11.14 1.37 14.66
CA GLN A 37 -11.95 1.16 13.46
C GLN A 37 -11.22 0.26 12.45
N LEU A 38 -9.91 0.48 12.25
CA LEU A 38 -9.10 -0.38 11.39
C LEU A 38 -9.05 -1.82 11.94
N GLN A 39 -8.89 -1.98 13.25
CA GLN A 39 -8.95 -3.27 13.92
C GLN A 39 -10.28 -3.99 13.64
N ASN A 40 -11.39 -3.27 13.74
CA ASN A 40 -12.73 -3.82 13.49
C ASN A 40 -12.89 -4.24 12.02
N ILE A 41 -12.37 -3.46 11.06
CA ILE A 41 -12.36 -3.82 9.63
C ILE A 41 -11.60 -5.13 9.39
N PHE A 42 -10.48 -5.33 10.08
CA PHE A 42 -9.69 -6.56 9.99
C PHE A 42 -10.27 -7.73 10.79
N GLY A 43 -11.29 -7.51 11.64
CA GLY A 43 -11.78 -8.52 12.57
C GLY A 43 -10.73 -8.97 13.58
N PHE A 44 -9.75 -8.12 13.89
CA PHE A 44 -8.72 -8.45 14.88
C PHE A 44 -9.25 -8.34 16.30
N ASN A 45 -8.89 -9.29 17.15
CA ASN A 45 -9.25 -9.26 18.57
C ASN A 45 -8.59 -8.10 19.32
N ASN A 46 -7.46 -7.58 18.84
CA ASN A 46 -6.73 -6.46 19.45
C ASN A 46 -5.94 -5.65 18.41
N PRO A 47 -5.54 -4.41 18.72
CA PRO A 47 -4.90 -3.50 17.77
C PRO A 47 -3.38 -3.69 17.64
N THR A 48 -2.79 -4.66 18.35
CA THR A 48 -1.32 -4.81 18.45
C THR A 48 -0.66 -4.97 17.09
N THR A 49 -1.28 -5.73 16.20
CA THR A 49 -0.78 -5.97 14.85
C THR A 49 -0.69 -4.65 14.07
N ILE A 50 -1.71 -3.80 14.15
CA ILE A 50 -1.72 -2.48 13.50
C ILE A 50 -0.60 -1.60 14.07
N TYR A 51 -0.43 -1.56 15.39
CA TYR A 51 0.67 -0.79 16.00
C TYR A 51 2.06 -1.30 15.59
N LYS A 52 2.24 -2.61 15.38
CA LYS A 52 3.50 -3.16 14.86
C LYS A 52 3.77 -2.71 13.43
N TRP A 53 2.72 -2.68 12.59
CA TRP A 53 2.83 -2.17 11.23
C TRP A 53 3.18 -0.68 11.21
N GLU A 54 2.42 0.15 11.92
CA GLU A 54 2.62 1.60 11.94
C GLU A 54 3.96 2.02 12.56
N SER A 55 4.48 1.24 13.50
CA SER A 55 5.81 1.47 14.09
C SER A 55 6.96 0.89 13.25
N GLY A 56 6.68 0.22 12.13
CA GLY A 56 7.69 -0.42 11.28
C GLY A 56 8.39 -1.62 11.92
N ARG A 57 7.75 -2.32 12.87
CA ARG A 57 8.29 -3.54 13.48
C ARG A 57 8.12 -4.78 12.61
N CYS A 58 7.08 -4.80 11.80
CA CYS A 58 6.85 -5.82 10.77
C CYS A 58 5.98 -5.24 9.65
N LEU A 59 5.98 -5.92 8.51
CA LEU A 59 5.06 -5.60 7.42
C LEU A 59 3.72 -6.36 7.63
N PRO A 60 2.59 -5.79 7.18
CA PRO A 60 1.40 -6.58 6.88
C PRO A 60 1.75 -7.67 5.87
N ASP A 61 1.15 -8.85 6.04
CA ASP A 61 1.23 -9.88 5.00
C ASP A 61 0.47 -9.42 3.74
N ILE A 62 0.62 -10.20 2.66
CA ILE A 62 0.03 -9.85 1.36
C ILE A 62 -1.50 -9.74 1.39
N ASN A 63 -2.19 -10.57 2.18
CA ASN A 63 -3.66 -10.53 2.28
C ASN A 63 -4.10 -9.24 2.98
N ASN A 64 -3.44 -8.92 4.08
CA ASN A 64 -3.68 -7.70 4.83
C ASN A 64 -3.36 -6.46 3.99
N MET A 65 -2.31 -6.52 3.17
CA MET A 65 -2.02 -5.45 2.21
C MET A 65 -3.14 -5.26 1.20
N PHE A 66 -3.71 -6.32 0.62
CA PHE A 66 -4.84 -6.16 -0.30
C PHE A 66 -6.04 -5.48 0.37
N VAL A 67 -6.32 -5.80 1.64
CA VAL A 67 -7.36 -5.09 2.41
C VAL A 67 -7.00 -3.60 2.54
N LEU A 68 -5.76 -3.26 2.90
CA LEU A 68 -5.31 -1.86 3.00
C LEU A 68 -5.41 -1.12 1.65
N THR A 69 -5.02 -1.76 0.54
CA THR A 69 -5.11 -1.16 -0.81
C THR A 69 -6.53 -0.81 -1.19
N ASN A 70 -7.47 -1.72 -0.91
CA ASN A 70 -8.88 -1.51 -1.18
C ASN A 70 -9.48 -0.46 -0.24
N LEU A 71 -9.12 -0.51 1.04
CA LEU A 71 -9.61 0.43 2.05
C LEU A 71 -9.19 1.87 1.77
N TYR A 72 -7.93 2.07 1.36
CA TYR A 72 -7.38 3.41 1.11
C TYR A 72 -7.44 3.84 -0.36
N GLU A 73 -7.97 2.98 -1.23
CA GLU A 73 -8.03 3.20 -2.68
C GLU A 73 -6.66 3.55 -3.30
N VAL A 74 -5.61 2.83 -2.91
CA VAL A 74 -4.25 3.03 -3.41
C VAL A 74 -3.66 1.75 -4.00
N PRO A 75 -2.76 1.83 -5.00
CA PRO A 75 -2.04 0.66 -5.50
C PRO A 75 -1.20 -0.01 -4.41
N LEU A 76 -0.98 -1.32 -4.52
CA LEU A 76 -0.19 -2.12 -3.57
C LEU A 76 1.23 -1.57 -3.38
N GLU A 77 1.87 -1.23 -4.49
CA GLU A 77 3.23 -0.71 -4.55
C GLU A 77 3.36 0.64 -3.84
N SER A 78 2.28 1.41 -3.75
CA SER A 78 2.27 2.74 -3.11
C SER A 78 2.24 2.69 -1.57
N ILE A 79 1.93 1.51 -1.00
CA ILE A 79 1.99 1.27 0.43
C ILE A 79 3.44 0.97 0.84
N TYR A 80 4.18 0.22 0.02
CA TYR A 80 5.57 -0.11 0.27
C TYR A 80 6.49 1.08 -0.03
N VAL A 81 7.42 1.34 0.88
CA VAL A 81 8.49 2.32 0.66
C VAL A 81 9.80 1.56 0.50
N LEU A 82 10.46 1.71 -0.65
CA LEU A 82 11.78 1.15 -0.89
C LEU A 82 12.85 1.99 -0.18
N GLY A 83 13.91 1.35 0.30
CA GLY A 83 15.10 2.01 0.85
C GLY A 83 15.94 2.67 -0.25
N ASP A 84 16.80 3.60 0.17
CA ASP A 84 17.55 4.53 -0.71
C ASP A 84 18.58 3.87 -1.66
N GLU A 85 18.64 2.54 -1.76
CA GLU A 85 19.47 1.84 -2.77
C GLU A 85 18.71 1.49 -4.06
N ASP A 86 17.39 1.73 -4.10
CA ASP A 86 16.54 1.43 -5.25
C ASP A 86 15.75 2.67 -5.73
N GLU A 87 16.47 3.64 -6.29
CA GLU A 87 15.93 4.73 -7.14
C GLU A 87 15.19 4.24 -8.42
N VAL A 88 15.02 2.92 -8.59
CA VAL A 88 14.59 2.32 -9.85
C VAL A 88 13.08 2.36 -10.06
N LEU A 89 12.26 2.46 -9.00
CA LEU A 89 10.81 2.74 -9.16
C LEU A 89 10.56 4.26 -9.22
N SER A 90 11.21 4.81 -10.24
CA SER A 90 11.28 6.18 -10.75
C SER A 90 10.01 7.04 -10.59
N PRO A 91 10.16 8.39 -10.53
CA PRO A 91 9.13 9.44 -10.61
C PRO A 91 7.91 9.19 -11.53
N PHE A 92 8.04 8.28 -12.49
CA PHE A 92 6.95 7.77 -13.32
C PHE A 92 5.73 7.29 -12.51
N TYR A 93 5.91 6.54 -11.41
CA TYR A 93 4.80 6.12 -10.55
C TYR A 93 4.11 7.33 -9.88
N ARG A 94 4.91 8.32 -9.45
CA ARG A 94 4.42 9.59 -8.89
C ARG A 94 3.55 10.40 -9.86
N ILE A 95 3.86 10.33 -11.16
CA ILE A 95 3.13 11.04 -12.22
C ILE A 95 1.85 10.29 -12.59
N MET A 96 1.91 8.96 -12.73
CA MET A 96 0.75 8.13 -13.06
C MET A 96 -0.30 8.11 -11.94
N ASP A 97 0.12 8.04 -10.67
CA ASP A 97 -0.81 7.97 -9.53
C ASP A 97 -1.73 9.19 -9.40
N LYS A 98 -1.23 10.40 -9.68
CA LYS A 98 -2.04 11.62 -9.53
C LYS A 98 -3.13 11.74 -10.61
N HIS A 99 -2.83 11.29 -11.83
CA HIS A 99 -3.76 11.37 -12.96
C HIS A 99 -4.70 10.17 -13.02
N PHE A 100 -4.21 8.96 -12.71
CA PHE A 100 -4.98 7.73 -12.79
C PHE A 100 -6.02 7.60 -11.66
N ASN A 101 -5.67 7.93 -10.41
CA ASN A 101 -6.62 7.89 -9.30
C ASN A 101 -7.77 8.89 -9.46
N LYS A 102 -7.48 10.08 -10.03
CA LYS A 102 -8.51 11.05 -10.43
C LYS A 102 -9.42 10.48 -11.51
N MET A 103 -8.88 9.77 -12.49
CA MET A 103 -9.65 9.14 -13.57
C MET A 103 -10.56 8.02 -13.04
N LEU A 104 -10.04 7.11 -12.22
CA LEU A 104 -10.82 6.04 -11.60
C LEU A 104 -11.91 6.57 -10.67
N TYR A 105 -11.62 7.61 -9.88
CA TYR A 105 -12.63 8.27 -9.04
C TYR A 105 -13.79 8.83 -9.88
N LEU A 106 -13.48 9.50 -11.00
CA LEU A 106 -14.50 10.03 -11.90
C LEU A 106 -15.32 8.92 -12.57
N VAL A 107 -14.68 7.83 -12.98
CA VAL A 107 -15.36 6.65 -13.55
C VAL A 107 -16.28 5.99 -12.52
N LYS A 108 -15.81 5.75 -11.28
CA LYS A 108 -16.63 5.19 -10.20
C LYS A 108 -17.82 6.11 -9.86
N LYS A 109 -17.59 7.42 -9.70
CA LYS A 109 -18.64 8.41 -9.39
C LYS A 109 -19.75 8.45 -10.46
N SER A 110 -19.41 8.26 -11.73
CA SER A 110 -20.40 8.23 -12.82
C SER A 110 -21.35 7.02 -12.77
N ARG A 111 -20.92 5.90 -12.18
CA ARG A 111 -21.74 4.69 -12.03
C ARG A 111 -22.79 4.76 -10.92
N TYR A 112 -22.62 5.64 -9.92
CA TYR A 112 -23.58 5.84 -8.83
C TYR A 112 -24.57 6.99 -9.07
N ALA A 113 -24.50 7.67 -10.23
CA ALA A 113 -25.37 8.81 -10.55
C ALA A 113 -26.66 8.42 -11.30
N TYR A 114 -26.91 7.12 -11.53
CA TYR A 114 -28.05 6.61 -12.31
C TYR A 114 -28.81 5.44 -11.64
N THR A 115 -28.73 5.31 -10.32
CA THR A 115 -29.55 4.40 -9.51
C THR A 115 -30.06 5.13 -8.29
#